data_AF-A0A016WML6-F1
#
_entry.id   AF-A0A016WML6-F1
#
_cell.length_a   1.000
_cell.length_b   1.000
_cell.length_c   1.000
_cell.angle_alpha   90.00
_cell.angle_beta   90.00
_cell.angle_gamma   90.00
#
_symmetry.space_group_name_H-M   'P 1'
#
loop_
_entity.id
_entity.type
_entity.pdbx_description
1 polymer ?
#
loop_
_entity_poly.entity_id
_entity_poly.type
_entity_poly.pdbx_seq_one_letter_code
_entity_poly.pdbx_strand_id
1 'polypeptide(L)'
;MGWQYRINLFLYQVWCLLLDVVYSFVAAPVVFYPMTMGYVAGIAKSFDGSLYPITVFLFINLAVVGVAIKAMLLARYYAVLPNNHFLKAHNEMFVILILGWYILYVGSLATTALLIYPNILNNKPEFEKQFTCAAAVVIYAKDAFQHTSFIPLLYNAGVLVVLTITIGGSIIYLTFSAIKTSTHLSERTKNLQKKFLIHVALQGAIPAVFLGVPLVTLFCIFVFSIVNTQ
;
A
#
# COMPACT_ATOMS: atom_id res chain seq x y z
N MET A 1 12.00 5.78 -23.42
CA MET A 1 10.80 5.22 -22.76
C MET A 1 10.89 3.73 -22.42
N GLY A 2 11.36 2.84 -23.31
CA GLY A 2 11.49 1.41 -22.96
C GLY A 2 12.38 1.12 -21.74
N TRP A 3 13.47 1.87 -21.58
CA TRP A 3 14.39 1.78 -20.44
C TRP A 3 13.72 2.18 -19.10
N GLN A 4 13.02 3.33 -19.06
CA GLN A 4 12.29 3.79 -17.88
C GLN A 4 11.24 2.78 -17.41
N TYR A 5 10.51 2.17 -18.36
CA TYR A 5 9.53 1.14 -18.03
C TYR A 5 10.21 -0.11 -17.42
N ARG A 6 11.35 -0.55 -17.97
CA ARG A 6 12.10 -1.69 -17.42
C ARG A 6 12.61 -1.43 -16.02
N ILE A 7 13.11 -0.22 -15.74
CA ILE A 7 13.52 0.19 -14.39
C ILE A 7 12.31 0.17 -13.45
N ASN A 8 11.17 0.75 -13.84
CA ASN A 8 9.98 0.77 -13.00
C ASN A 8 9.43 -0.64 -12.73
N LEU A 9 9.53 -1.55 -13.70
CA LEU A 9 9.15 -2.95 -13.54
C LEU A 9 10.09 -3.68 -12.57
N PHE A 10 11.40 -3.45 -12.69
CA PHE A 10 12.39 -4.00 -11.75
C PHE A 10 12.15 -3.48 -10.33
N LEU A 11 11.94 -2.17 -10.17
CA LEU A 11 11.61 -1.56 -8.88
C LEU A 11 10.33 -2.17 -8.31
N TYR A 12 9.27 -2.28 -9.11
CA TYR A 12 8.02 -2.93 -8.69
C TYR A 12 8.28 -4.36 -8.17
N GLN A 13 9.04 -5.18 -8.90
CA GLN A 13 9.35 -6.55 -8.49
C GLN A 13 10.15 -6.59 -7.18
N VAL A 14 11.15 -5.72 -7.02
CA VAL A 14 11.94 -5.62 -5.79
C VAL A 14 11.04 -5.23 -4.61
N TRP A 15 10.16 -4.24 -4.79
CA TRP A 15 9.25 -3.79 -3.73
C TRP A 15 8.17 -4.81 -3.39
N CYS A 16 7.66 -5.56 -4.37
CA CYS A 16 6.77 -6.69 -4.11
C CYS A 16 7.48 -7.80 -3.34
N LEU A 17 8.69 -8.17 -3.76
CA LEU A 17 9.49 -9.17 -3.04
C LEU A 17 9.76 -8.74 -1.60
N LEU A 18 10.15 -7.48 -1.38
CA LEU A 18 10.35 -6.93 -0.05
C LEU A 18 9.06 -6.94 0.76
N LEU A 19 7.93 -6.53 0.17
CA LEU A 19 6.63 -6.60 0.82
C LEU A 19 6.28 -8.04 1.21
N ASP A 20 6.44 -9.01 0.32
CA ASP A 20 6.12 -10.41 0.57
C ASP A 20 7.00 -10.99 1.69
N VAL A 21 8.29 -10.69 1.68
CA VAL A 21 9.23 -11.13 2.74
C VAL A 21 8.88 -10.48 4.08
N VAL A 22 8.64 -9.18 4.09
CA VAL A 22 8.33 -8.45 5.32
C VAL A 22 6.97 -8.87 5.86
N TYR A 23 5.96 -9.00 5.01
CA TYR A 23 4.61 -9.40 5.41
C TYR A 23 4.57 -10.85 5.90
N SER A 24 5.21 -11.79 5.19
CA SER A 24 5.07 -13.23 5.46
C SER A 24 6.04 -13.76 6.50
N PHE A 25 7.28 -13.25 6.54
CA PHE A 25 8.34 -13.79 7.41
C PHE A 25 8.72 -12.85 8.54
N VAL A 26 8.92 -11.57 8.25
CA VAL A 26 9.43 -10.63 9.26
C VAL A 26 8.31 -10.25 10.22
N ALA A 27 7.22 -9.72 9.69
CA ALA A 27 6.11 -9.21 10.48
C ALA A 27 5.11 -10.32 10.81
N ALA A 28 4.60 -11.04 9.80
CA ALA A 28 3.50 -11.99 9.95
C ALA A 28 2.39 -11.41 10.86
N PRO A 29 1.71 -10.33 10.41
CA PRO A 29 0.75 -9.62 11.25
C PRO A 29 -0.44 -10.54 11.57
N VAL A 30 -0.76 -10.66 12.86
CA VAL A 30 -1.89 -11.44 13.35
C VAL A 30 -2.85 -10.49 14.06
N VAL A 31 -4.10 -10.51 13.62
CA VAL A 31 -5.19 -9.80 14.28
C VAL A 31 -5.90 -10.79 15.20
N PHE A 32 -5.94 -10.49 16.50
CA PHE A 32 -6.75 -11.26 17.44
C PHE A 32 -8.20 -10.76 17.38
N TYR A 33 -9.13 -11.69 17.57
CA TYR A 33 -10.56 -11.42 17.74
C TYR A 33 -11.04 -12.26 18.93
N PRO A 34 -11.92 -11.76 19.84
CA PRO A 34 -12.69 -10.49 19.80
C PRO A 34 -11.96 -9.26 20.35
N MET A 35 -10.80 -9.44 21.00
CA MET A 35 -9.99 -8.31 21.47
C MET A 35 -9.35 -7.62 20.27
N THR A 36 -9.73 -6.36 19.99
CA THR A 36 -9.21 -5.56 18.85
C THR A 36 -7.75 -5.15 19.05
N MET A 37 -6.89 -6.16 18.98
CA MET A 37 -5.46 -6.03 19.13
C MET A 37 -4.76 -6.76 17.99
N GLY A 38 -3.76 -6.12 17.41
CA GLY A 38 -2.87 -6.71 16.43
C GLY A 38 -1.49 -6.91 17.03
N TYR A 39 -0.87 -8.05 16.75
CA TYR A 39 0.52 -8.31 17.10
C TYR A 39 1.27 -8.88 15.89
N VAL A 40 2.58 -8.95 16.02
CA VAL A 40 3.51 -9.34 14.96
C VAL A 40 4.11 -10.69 15.38
N ALA A 41 3.86 -11.74 14.61
CA ALA A 41 4.22 -13.13 14.97
C ALA A 41 5.50 -13.64 14.28
N GLY A 42 6.07 -12.87 13.35
CA GLY A 42 7.22 -13.27 12.55
C GLY A 42 8.56 -13.15 13.29
N ILE A 43 9.66 -13.17 12.52
CA ILE A 43 11.04 -13.02 13.05
C ILE A 43 11.19 -11.76 13.90
N ALA A 44 10.42 -10.72 13.57
CA ALA A 44 10.32 -9.48 14.33
C ALA A 44 10.07 -9.68 15.83
N LYS A 45 9.31 -10.73 16.21
CA LYS A 45 9.00 -11.04 17.61
C LYS A 45 10.24 -11.40 18.43
N SER A 46 11.29 -11.89 17.79
CA SER A 46 12.54 -12.27 18.47
C SER A 46 13.39 -11.06 18.88
N PHE A 47 12.99 -9.83 18.51
CA PHE A 47 13.69 -8.61 18.92
C PHE A 47 12.99 -8.02 20.15
N ASP A 48 13.76 -7.72 21.21
CA ASP A 48 13.29 -7.14 22.48
C ASP A 48 12.87 -5.64 22.39
N GLY A 49 12.24 -5.24 21.28
CA GLY A 49 11.91 -3.85 20.96
C GLY A 49 10.42 -3.62 20.64
N SER A 50 10.05 -2.35 20.48
CA SER A 50 8.72 -2.01 19.96
C SER A 50 8.58 -2.53 18.53
N LEU A 51 7.55 -3.33 18.26
CA LEU A 51 7.24 -3.84 16.91
C LEU A 51 6.60 -2.77 16.01
N TYR A 52 6.37 -1.56 16.53
CA TYR A 52 5.73 -0.45 15.84
C TYR A 52 6.43 -0.05 14.53
N PRO A 53 7.78 0.10 14.49
CA PRO A 53 8.47 0.47 13.26
C PRO A 53 8.29 -0.56 12.14
N ILE A 54 8.10 -1.84 12.49
CA ILE A 54 7.90 -2.92 11.52
C ILE A 54 6.51 -2.83 10.90
N THR A 55 5.49 -2.50 11.71
CA THR A 55 4.15 -2.21 11.21
C THR A 55 4.15 -0.99 10.29
N VAL A 56 4.84 0.10 10.68
CA VAL A 56 4.98 1.30 9.83
C VAL A 56 5.71 0.97 8.53
N PHE A 57 6.77 0.15 8.60
CA PHE A 57 7.52 -0.28 7.44
C PHE A 57 6.65 -1.09 6.46
N LEU A 58 5.71 -1.91 6.93
CA LEU A 58 4.72 -2.58 6.07
C LEU A 58 3.86 -1.58 5.28
N PHE A 59 3.31 -0.56 5.95
CA PHE A 59 2.51 0.48 5.28
C PHE A 59 3.33 1.22 4.22
N ILE A 60 4.60 1.52 4.52
CA ILE A 60 5.52 2.17 3.57
C ILE A 60 5.80 1.26 2.37
N ASN A 61 6.08 -0.03 2.57
CA ASN A 61 6.30 -0.97 1.47
C ASN A 61 5.08 -1.06 0.55
N LEU A 62 3.87 -1.16 1.12
CA LEU A 62 2.63 -1.18 0.35
C LEU A 62 2.45 0.11 -0.48
N ALA A 63 2.71 1.26 0.14
CA ALA A 63 2.63 2.55 -0.53
C ALA A 63 3.61 2.66 -1.70
N VAL A 64 4.85 2.19 -1.52
CA VAL A 64 5.88 2.18 -2.55
C VAL A 64 5.53 1.26 -3.72
N VAL A 65 4.96 0.07 -3.47
CA VAL A 65 4.41 -0.80 -4.52
C VAL A 65 3.35 -0.04 -5.34
N GLY A 66 2.44 0.67 -4.66
CA GLY A 66 1.44 1.52 -5.31
C GLY A 66 2.04 2.63 -6.19
N VAL A 67 3.12 3.28 -5.74
CA VAL A 67 3.85 4.28 -6.54
C VAL A 67 4.48 3.64 -7.78
N ALA A 68 5.11 2.46 -7.65
CA ALA A 68 5.72 1.75 -8.77
C ALA A 68 4.69 1.35 -9.85
N ILE A 69 3.50 0.89 -9.45
CA ILE A 69 2.40 0.59 -10.37
C ILE A 69 1.96 1.84 -11.13
N LYS A 70 1.74 2.96 -10.43
CA LYS A 70 1.37 4.24 -11.07
C LYS A 70 2.45 4.72 -12.04
N ALA A 71 3.72 4.59 -11.67
CA ALA A 71 4.84 4.93 -12.54
C ALA A 71 4.88 4.07 -13.82
N MET A 72 4.56 2.77 -13.72
CA MET A 72 4.40 1.88 -14.88
C MET A 72 3.22 2.29 -15.76
N LEU A 73 2.06 2.61 -15.17
CA LEU A 73 0.88 3.09 -15.90
C LEU A 73 1.18 4.40 -16.64
N LEU A 74 1.83 5.35 -15.96
CA LEU A 74 2.19 6.64 -16.55
C LEU A 74 3.21 6.49 -17.68
N ALA A 75 4.22 5.61 -17.52
CA ALA A 75 5.18 5.31 -18.58
C ALA A 75 4.49 4.77 -19.85
N ARG A 76 3.40 4.00 -19.68
CA ARG A 76 2.59 3.50 -20.80
C ARG A 76 1.75 4.58 -21.43
N TYR A 77 1.11 5.42 -20.63
CA TYR A 77 0.38 6.58 -21.13
C TYR A 77 1.25 7.44 -22.05
N TYR A 78 2.47 7.77 -21.61
CA TYR A 78 3.40 8.57 -22.41
C TYR A 78 3.98 7.86 -23.64
N ALA A 79 4.02 6.52 -23.63
CA ALA A 79 4.43 5.74 -24.80
C ALA A 79 3.36 5.71 -25.92
N VAL A 80 2.08 5.90 -25.57
CA VAL A 80 0.96 5.96 -26.53
C VAL A 80 0.79 7.37 -27.13
N LEU A 81 1.19 8.41 -26.40
CA LEU A 81 1.04 9.79 -26.86
C LEU A 81 2.00 10.15 -28.01
N PRO A 82 1.53 10.90 -29.02
CA PRO A 82 2.40 11.40 -30.08
C PRO A 82 3.42 12.40 -29.53
N ASN A 83 4.57 12.52 -30.19
CA ASN A 83 5.70 13.31 -29.66
C ASN A 83 5.40 14.79 -29.43
N ASN A 84 4.47 15.37 -30.19
CA ASN A 84 4.08 16.80 -30.07
C ASN A 84 2.86 17.02 -29.17
N HIS A 85 2.43 16.03 -28.38
CA HIS A 85 1.26 16.18 -27.53
C HIS A 85 1.59 16.97 -26.25
N PHE A 86 0.81 17.99 -25.91
CA PHE A 86 1.05 18.86 -24.75
C PHE A 86 1.11 18.10 -23.40
N LEU A 87 0.33 17.02 -23.25
CA LEU A 87 0.36 16.15 -22.05
C LEU A 87 1.57 15.21 -21.98
N LYS A 88 2.41 15.15 -23.02
CA LYS A 88 3.57 14.28 -23.03
C LYS A 88 4.69 14.94 -22.24
N ALA A 89 4.87 14.52 -21.00
CA ALA A 89 5.97 15.01 -20.19
C ALA A 89 7.32 14.61 -20.82
N HIS A 90 8.25 15.57 -20.82
CA HIS A 90 9.65 15.27 -21.07
C HIS A 90 10.23 14.43 -19.92
N ASN A 91 11.37 13.77 -20.18
CA ASN A 91 11.96 12.82 -19.23
C ASN A 91 12.14 13.41 -17.82
N GLU A 92 12.51 14.68 -17.70
CA GLU A 92 12.70 15.38 -16.42
C GLU A 92 11.40 15.50 -15.63
N MET A 93 10.32 15.96 -16.27
CA MET A 93 9.01 16.11 -15.63
C MET A 93 8.43 14.75 -15.19
N PHE A 94 8.67 13.67 -15.96
CA PHE A 94 8.30 12.32 -15.56
C PHE A 94 9.03 11.88 -14.28
N VAL A 95 10.34 12.15 -14.18
CA VAL A 95 11.14 11.82 -12.98
C VAL A 95 10.69 12.66 -11.79
N ILE A 96 10.49 13.97 -11.96
CA ILE A 96 10.01 14.87 -10.90
C ILE A 96 8.65 14.40 -10.35
N LEU A 97 7.74 13.99 -11.22
CA LEU A 97 6.42 13.53 -10.82
C LEU A 97 6.49 12.22 -10.03
N ILE A 98 7.32 11.26 -10.46
CA ILE A 98 7.55 10.01 -9.72
C ILE A 98 8.18 10.29 -8.36
N LEU A 99 9.22 11.13 -8.30
CA LEU A 99 9.86 11.52 -7.05
C LEU A 99 8.86 12.22 -6.11
N GLY A 100 8.01 13.09 -6.64
CA GLY A 100 6.93 13.72 -5.90
C GLY A 100 5.96 12.70 -5.30
N TRP A 101 5.61 11.64 -6.03
CA TRP A 101 4.80 10.55 -5.48
C TRP A 101 5.52 9.76 -4.39
N TYR A 102 6.81 9.47 -4.54
CA TYR A 102 7.59 8.83 -3.48
C TYR A 102 7.62 9.67 -2.21
N ILE A 103 7.92 10.97 -2.33
CA ILE A 103 7.95 11.90 -1.21
C ILE A 103 6.57 12.02 -0.56
N LEU A 104 5.50 12.16 -1.35
CA LEU A 104 4.14 12.28 -0.82
C LEU A 104 3.73 11.01 -0.07
N TYR A 105 3.90 9.83 -0.66
CA TYR A 105 3.42 8.58 -0.08
C TYR A 105 4.28 8.14 1.12
N VAL A 106 5.60 8.09 0.94
CA VAL A 106 6.52 7.65 2.00
C VAL A 106 6.61 8.72 3.08
N GLY A 107 6.77 9.98 2.70
CA GLY A 107 6.89 11.10 3.64
C GLY A 107 5.63 11.31 4.46
N SER A 108 4.44 11.21 3.86
CA SER A 108 3.18 11.31 4.61
C SER A 108 3.07 10.21 5.68
N LEU A 109 3.29 8.94 5.29
CA LEU A 109 3.19 7.82 6.22
C LEU A 109 4.27 7.88 7.31
N ALA A 110 5.52 8.19 6.96
CA ALA A 110 6.61 8.30 7.92
C ALA A 110 6.37 9.45 8.90
N THR A 111 5.89 10.61 8.42
CA THR A 111 5.59 11.76 9.28
C THR A 111 4.45 11.44 10.23
N THR A 112 3.35 10.87 9.73
CA THR A 112 2.24 10.43 10.59
C THR A 112 2.70 9.41 11.62
N ALA A 113 3.56 8.47 11.24
CA ALA A 113 4.10 7.48 12.16
C ALA A 113 4.94 8.12 13.28
N LEU A 114 5.83 9.06 12.93
CA LEU A 114 6.66 9.75 13.91
C LEU A 114 5.83 10.60 14.89
N LEU A 115 4.76 11.25 14.41
CA LEU A 115 3.88 12.07 15.26
C LEU A 115 3.06 11.22 16.25
N ILE A 116 2.68 10.01 15.87
CA ILE A 116 1.88 9.12 16.72
C ILE A 116 2.75 8.32 17.70
N TYR A 117 4.02 8.11 17.39
CA TYR A 117 4.92 7.26 18.18
C TYR A 117 4.95 7.57 19.68
N PRO A 118 5.03 8.85 20.14
CA PRO A 118 5.00 9.17 21.57
C PRO A 118 3.69 8.74 22.25
N ASN A 119 2.55 8.87 21.57
CA ASN A 119 1.24 8.48 22.09
C ASN A 119 1.16 6.95 22.27
N ILE A 120 1.75 6.18 21.34
CA ILE A 120 1.82 4.72 21.44
C ILE A 120 2.68 4.29 22.63
N LEU A 121 3.81 4.97 22.85
CA LEU A 121 4.67 4.68 24.01
C LEU A 121 3.99 5.01 25.33
N ASN A 122 3.27 6.14 25.41
CA ASN A 122 2.62 6.59 26.63
C ASN A 122 1.40 5.75 27.02
N ASN A 123 0.63 5.25 26.03
CA ASN A 123 -0.58 4.45 26.29
C ASN A 123 -0.27 2.95 26.52
N LYS A 124 0.95 2.50 26.17
CA LYS A 124 1.37 1.10 26.32
C LYS A 124 1.17 0.53 27.74
N PRO A 125 1.58 1.22 28.83
CA PRO A 125 1.44 0.68 30.19
C PRO A 125 -0.03 0.56 30.64
N GLU A 126 -0.89 1.48 30.21
CA GLU A 126 -2.32 1.45 30.51
C GLU A 126 -3.02 0.31 29.76
N PHE A 127 -2.65 0.13 28.48
CA PHE A 127 -3.12 -0.97 27.66
C PHE A 127 -2.71 -2.33 28.24
N GLU A 128 -1.45 -2.51 28.65
CA GLU A 128 -0.98 -3.75 29.28
C GLU A 128 -1.72 -4.07 30.59
N LYS A 129 -2.07 -3.06 31.38
CA LYS A 129 -2.84 -3.23 32.63
C LYS A 129 -4.23 -3.83 32.37
N GLN A 130 -4.86 -3.50 31.25
CA GLN A 130 -6.19 -3.97 30.87
C GLN A 130 -6.25 -5.50 30.70
N PHE A 131 -5.12 -6.15 30.39
CA PHE A 131 -5.06 -7.59 30.09
C PHE A 131 -4.40 -8.43 31.19
N THR A 132 -4.12 -7.84 32.36
CA THR A 132 -3.45 -8.53 33.48
C THR A 132 -4.21 -9.75 34.00
N CYS A 133 -5.53 -9.80 33.82
CA CYS A 133 -6.39 -10.91 34.22
C CYS A 133 -6.33 -12.13 33.27
N ALA A 134 -5.76 -12.00 32.07
CA ALA A 134 -5.68 -13.06 31.07
C ALA A 134 -4.22 -13.44 30.82
N ALA A 135 -3.62 -14.24 31.71
CA ALA A 135 -2.20 -14.63 31.67
C ALA A 135 -1.74 -15.22 30.32
N ALA A 136 -2.61 -15.93 29.60
CA ALA A 136 -2.34 -16.45 28.26
C ALA A 136 -2.25 -15.36 27.17
N VAL A 137 -2.87 -14.20 27.41
CA VAL A 137 -2.97 -13.06 26.49
C VAL A 137 -1.91 -12.00 26.82
N VAL A 138 -1.45 -11.92 28.07
CA VAL A 138 -0.40 -10.96 28.52
C VAL A 138 0.87 -11.06 27.68
N ILE A 139 1.27 -12.27 27.25
CA ILE A 139 2.45 -12.48 26.39
C ILE A 139 2.28 -11.78 25.04
N TYR A 140 1.06 -11.78 24.49
CA TYR A 140 0.73 -11.09 23.25
C TYR A 140 0.44 -9.60 23.47
N ALA A 141 -0.11 -9.22 24.63
CA ALA A 141 -0.44 -7.84 24.97
C ALA A 141 0.79 -6.93 25.03
N LYS A 142 1.96 -7.46 25.46
CA LYS A 142 3.25 -6.75 25.44
C LYS A 142 3.69 -6.31 24.04
N ASP A 143 3.33 -7.11 23.05
CA ASP A 143 3.67 -6.95 21.65
C ASP A 143 2.51 -6.35 20.83
N ALA A 144 1.36 -6.18 21.47
CA ALA A 144 0.14 -5.76 20.82
C ALA A 144 -0.05 -4.24 20.86
N PHE A 145 -0.77 -3.76 19.86
CA PHE A 145 -1.10 -2.35 19.73
C PHE A 145 -2.57 -2.08 19.96
N GLN A 146 -2.86 -1.01 20.70
CA GLN A 146 -4.21 -0.48 20.83
C GLN A 146 -4.66 0.15 19.50
N HIS A 147 -5.81 -0.31 18.98
CA HIS A 147 -6.33 0.15 17.69
C HIS A 147 -6.53 1.68 17.61
N THR A 148 -6.94 2.32 18.71
CA THR A 148 -7.21 3.78 18.78
C THR A 148 -5.97 4.61 18.47
N SER A 149 -4.80 4.17 18.95
CA SER A 149 -3.54 4.86 18.71
C SER A 149 -3.11 4.77 17.24
N PHE A 150 -3.58 3.75 16.51
CA PHE A 150 -3.28 3.55 15.08
C PHE A 150 -4.28 4.22 14.12
N ILE A 151 -5.42 4.72 14.62
CA ILE A 151 -6.45 5.36 13.78
C ILE A 151 -5.89 6.43 12.82
N PRO A 152 -5.01 7.35 13.24
CA PRO A 152 -4.55 8.38 12.32
C PRO A 152 -3.64 7.83 11.21
N LEU A 153 -2.86 6.77 11.50
CA LEU A 153 -2.06 6.06 10.48
C LEU A 153 -2.97 5.32 9.49
N LEU A 154 -4.02 4.64 9.99
CA LEU A 154 -5.02 3.96 9.16
C LEU A 154 -5.78 4.95 8.28
N TYR A 155 -6.17 6.10 8.82
CA TYR A 155 -6.85 7.15 8.06
C TYR A 155 -5.96 7.70 6.93
N ASN A 156 -4.70 8.02 7.24
CA ASN A 156 -3.75 8.47 6.22
C ASN A 156 -3.52 7.41 5.13
N ALA A 157 -3.30 6.15 5.52
CA ALA A 157 -3.18 5.05 4.57
C ALA A 157 -4.45 4.91 3.70
N GLY A 158 -5.65 5.03 4.28
CA GLY A 158 -6.92 5.03 3.56
C GLY A 158 -7.03 6.15 2.52
N VAL A 159 -6.66 7.38 2.88
CA VAL A 159 -6.62 8.53 1.95
C VAL A 159 -5.67 8.25 0.79
N LEU A 160 -4.47 7.72 1.07
CA LEU A 160 -3.49 7.37 0.03
C LEU A 160 -3.95 6.24 -0.89
N VAL A 161 -4.74 5.28 -0.38
CA VAL A 161 -5.37 4.22 -1.18
C VAL A 161 -6.41 4.83 -2.12
N VAL A 162 -7.32 5.67 -1.61
CA VAL A 162 -8.32 6.37 -2.43
C VAL A 162 -7.62 7.17 -3.53
N LEU A 163 -6.59 7.95 -3.18
CA LEU A 163 -5.79 8.72 -4.12
C LEU A 163 -5.13 7.83 -5.19
N THR A 164 -4.65 6.64 -4.80
CA THR A 164 -4.05 5.68 -5.74
C THR A 164 -5.08 5.14 -6.73
N ILE A 165 -6.28 4.80 -6.26
CA ILE A 165 -7.37 4.30 -7.10
C ILE A 165 -7.82 5.39 -8.08
N THR A 166 -8.02 6.62 -7.59
CA THR A 166 -8.43 7.75 -8.44
C THR A 166 -7.39 8.04 -9.51
N ILE A 167 -6.12 8.27 -9.13
CA ILE A 167 -5.06 8.59 -10.09
C ILE A 167 -4.83 7.43 -11.05
N GLY A 168 -4.74 6.19 -10.54
CA GLY A 168 -4.54 5.00 -11.37
C GLY A 168 -5.66 4.79 -12.38
N GLY A 169 -6.91 4.92 -11.92
CA GLY A 169 -8.10 4.85 -12.77
C GLY A 169 -8.12 5.93 -13.85
N SER A 170 -7.79 7.18 -13.50
CA SER A 170 -7.66 8.27 -14.47
C SER A 170 -6.59 7.97 -15.52
N ILE A 171 -5.41 7.49 -15.14
CA ILE A 171 -4.34 7.14 -16.09
C ILE A 171 -4.78 6.01 -17.01
N ILE A 172 -5.44 4.96 -16.48
CA ILE A 172 -5.96 3.85 -17.28
C ILE A 172 -6.98 4.36 -18.29
N TYR A 173 -7.95 5.16 -17.86
CA TYR A 173 -8.97 5.75 -18.73
C TYR A 173 -8.36 6.61 -19.84
N LEU A 174 -7.45 7.52 -19.47
CA LEU A 174 -6.76 8.39 -20.41
C LEU A 174 -5.92 7.58 -21.41
N THR A 175 -5.29 6.49 -20.97
CA THR A 175 -4.50 5.61 -21.84
C THR A 175 -5.40 4.87 -22.83
N PHE A 176 -6.53 4.30 -22.40
CA PHE A 176 -7.48 3.67 -23.31
C PHE A 176 -8.06 4.66 -24.32
N SER A 177 -8.39 5.87 -23.88
CA SER A 177 -8.86 6.95 -24.75
C SER A 177 -7.79 7.33 -25.78
N ALA A 178 -6.54 7.52 -25.36
CA ALA A 178 -5.42 7.81 -26.26
C ALA A 178 -5.17 6.69 -27.27
N ILE A 179 -5.25 5.42 -26.86
CA ILE A 179 -5.12 4.27 -27.78
C ILE A 179 -6.23 4.31 -28.83
N LYS A 180 -7.49 4.58 -28.43
CA LYS A 180 -8.64 4.62 -29.34
C LYS A 180 -8.49 5.72 -30.39
N THR A 181 -8.09 6.91 -29.96
CA THR A 181 -7.99 8.11 -30.83
C THR A 181 -6.69 8.15 -31.64
N SER A 182 -5.67 7.38 -31.28
CA SER A 182 -4.38 7.37 -31.99
C SER A 182 -4.54 6.97 -33.46
N THR A 183 -4.19 7.85 -34.40
CA THR A 183 -4.15 7.55 -35.84
C THR A 183 -2.77 7.08 -36.31
N HIS A 184 -1.73 7.40 -35.53
CA HIS A 184 -0.33 7.10 -35.84
C HIS A 184 0.12 5.67 -35.46
N LEU A 185 -0.71 4.91 -34.73
CA LEU A 185 -0.40 3.55 -34.30
C LEU A 185 -1.12 2.53 -35.18
N SER A 186 -0.39 1.49 -35.61
CA SER A 186 -1.01 0.34 -36.30
C SER A 186 -2.01 -0.38 -35.39
N GLU A 187 -3.01 -1.04 -35.97
CA GLU A 187 -4.00 -1.81 -35.20
C GLU A 187 -3.35 -2.93 -34.35
N ARG A 188 -2.31 -3.57 -34.90
CA ARG A 188 -1.53 -4.58 -34.18
C ARG A 188 -0.86 -3.97 -32.94
N THR A 189 -0.28 -2.78 -33.07
CA THR A 189 0.33 -2.06 -31.94
C THR A 189 -0.71 -1.63 -30.91
N LYS A 190 -1.88 -1.13 -31.33
CA LYS A 190 -2.98 -0.78 -30.42
C LYS A 190 -3.43 -1.97 -29.58
N ASN A 191 -3.64 -3.13 -30.23
CA ASN A 191 -4.05 -4.35 -29.53
C ASN A 191 -2.98 -4.83 -28.53
N LEU A 192 -1.71 -4.70 -28.88
CA LEU A 192 -0.60 -5.00 -27.97
C LEU A 192 -0.60 -4.05 -26.75
N GLN A 193 -0.74 -2.74 -26.95
CA GLN A 193 -0.80 -1.77 -25.84
C GLN A 193 -1.99 -2.02 -24.90
N LYS A 194 -3.17 -2.38 -25.44
CA LYS A 194 -4.34 -2.73 -24.62
C LYS A 194 -4.07 -3.95 -23.73
N LYS A 195 -3.51 -5.03 -24.30
CA LYS A 195 -3.17 -6.23 -23.52
C LYS A 195 -2.18 -5.91 -22.41
N PHE A 196 -1.12 -5.16 -22.71
CA PHE A 196 -0.16 -4.73 -21.69
C PHE A 196 -0.79 -3.87 -20.60
N LEU A 197 -1.67 -2.93 -20.94
CA LEU A 197 -2.35 -2.08 -19.96
C LEU A 197 -3.21 -2.91 -19.00
N ILE A 198 -3.93 -3.92 -19.52
CA ILE A 198 -4.71 -4.86 -18.71
C ILE A 198 -3.80 -5.62 -17.74
N HIS A 199 -2.65 -6.12 -18.20
CA HIS A 199 -1.70 -6.81 -17.31
C HIS A 199 -1.16 -5.93 -16.19
N VAL A 200 -0.82 -4.67 -16.46
CA VAL A 200 -0.34 -3.74 -15.42
C VAL A 200 -1.47 -3.39 -14.44
N ALA A 201 -2.70 -3.22 -14.92
CA ALA A 201 -3.86 -3.02 -14.05
C ALA A 201 -4.11 -4.24 -13.15
N LEU A 202 -3.97 -5.45 -13.71
CA LEU A 202 -4.10 -6.71 -12.96
C LEU A 202 -3.01 -6.84 -11.88
N GLN A 203 -1.76 -6.47 -12.19
CA GLN A 203 -0.64 -6.45 -11.24
C GLN A 203 -0.90 -5.55 -10.02
N GLY A 204 -1.68 -4.47 -10.20
CA GLY A 204 -2.12 -3.63 -9.07
C GLY A 204 -3.36 -4.16 -8.37
N ALA A 205 -4.30 -4.74 -9.11
CA ALA A 205 -5.53 -5.28 -8.55
C ALA A 205 -5.29 -6.51 -7.66
N ILE A 206 -4.34 -7.38 -8.01
CA ILE A 206 -4.06 -8.62 -7.26
C ILE A 206 -3.67 -8.31 -5.80
N PRO A 207 -2.62 -7.51 -5.50
CA PRO A 207 -2.30 -7.17 -4.10
C PRO A 207 -3.45 -6.48 -3.38
N ALA A 208 -4.21 -5.61 -4.06
CA ALA A 208 -5.34 -4.91 -3.48
C ALA A 208 -6.49 -5.86 -3.07
N VAL A 209 -6.78 -6.88 -3.88
CA VAL A 209 -7.81 -7.89 -3.57
C VAL A 209 -7.32 -8.81 -2.47
N PHE A 210 -6.09 -9.33 -2.56
CA PHE A 210 -5.55 -10.28 -1.58
C PHE A 210 -5.31 -9.66 -0.21
N LEU A 211 -5.05 -8.34 -0.13
CA LEU A 211 -4.97 -7.62 1.15
C LEU A 211 -6.34 -7.07 1.58
N GLY A 212 -7.16 -6.62 0.64
CA GLY A 212 -8.46 -6.01 0.91
C GLY A 212 -9.51 -7.02 1.40
N VAL A 213 -9.58 -8.21 0.80
CA VAL A 213 -10.58 -9.24 1.16
C VAL A 213 -10.43 -9.69 2.62
N PRO A 214 -9.23 -10.03 3.13
CA PRO A 214 -9.06 -10.35 4.56
C PRO A 214 -9.46 -9.19 5.47
N LEU A 215 -9.10 -7.95 5.12
CA LEU A 215 -9.44 -6.76 5.93
C LEU A 215 -10.95 -6.48 5.96
N VAL A 216 -11.63 -6.60 4.82
CA VAL A 216 -13.09 -6.47 4.74
C VAL A 216 -13.77 -7.60 5.50
N THR A 217 -13.26 -8.83 5.38
CA THR A 217 -13.79 -9.98 6.14
C THR A 217 -13.66 -9.75 7.64
N LEU A 218 -12.48 -9.30 8.11
CA LEU A 218 -12.26 -8.93 9.51
C LEU A 218 -13.19 -7.81 9.97
N PHE A 219 -13.40 -6.78 9.14
CA PHE A 219 -14.33 -5.69 9.42
C PHE A 219 -15.79 -6.17 9.51
N CYS A 220 -16.22 -7.05 8.60
CA CYS A 220 -17.55 -7.65 8.64
C CYS A 220 -17.75 -8.48 9.92
N ILE A 221 -16.79 -9.35 10.26
CA ILE A 221 -16.82 -10.13 11.51
C ILE A 221 -16.94 -9.19 12.71
N PHE A 222 -16.20 -8.09 12.72
CA PHE A 222 -16.25 -7.08 13.79
C PHE A 222 -17.63 -6.43 13.92
N VAL A 223 -18.22 -5.95 12.81
CA VAL A 223 -19.55 -5.32 12.82
C VAL A 223 -20.65 -6.32 13.24
N PHE A 224 -20.66 -7.51 12.66
CA PHE A 224 -21.70 -8.51 12.96
C PHE A 224 -21.57 -9.10 14.37
N SER A 225 -20.36 -9.19 14.92
CA SER A 225 -20.18 -9.70 16.28
C SER A 225 -20.53 -8.68 17.35
N ILE A 226 -20.32 -7.38 17.11
CA ILE A 226 -20.81 -6.32 18.01
C ILE A 226 -22.33 -6.36 18.12
N VAL A 227 -23.02 -6.58 16.99
CA VAL A 227 -24.48 -6.70 16.93
C VAL A 227 -25.00 -7.93 17.71
N ASN A 228 -24.22 -9.00 17.82
CA ASN A 228 -24.58 -10.19 18.60
C ASN A 228 -24.22 -10.12 20.10
N THR A 229 -23.56 -9.04 20.54
CA THR A 229 -23.20 -8.83 21.96
C THR A 229 -24.03 -7.74 22.66
N GLN A 230 -25.00 -7.13 21.96
CA GLN A 230 -26.08 -6.33 22.55
C GLN A 230 -27.34 -7.19 22.72
#